data_AF-A0AAD8SHB3-F1
#
_entry.id   AF-A0AAD8SHB3-F1
#
_cell.length_a   1.000
_cell.length_b   1.000
_cell.length_c   1.000
_cell.angle_alpha   90.00
_cell.angle_beta   90.00
_cell.angle_gamma   90.00
#
_symmetry.space_group_name_H-M   'P 1'
#
loop_
_entity.id
_entity.type
_entity.pdbx_description
1 polymer ?
#
loop_
_entity_poly.entity_id
_entity_poly.type
_entity_poly.pdbx_seq_one_letter_code
_entity_poly.pdbx_strand_id
1 'polypeptide(L)'
;MWAREHLGFVYTSFQERATAVSHGNTAHLARARGDNVLTRFCGTIAANEKRHETAYARIVEQQLRLDPDGAIYDFFMPPAD
;
A
#
# COMPACT_ATOMS: atom_id res chain seq x y z
N MET A 1 16.80 -7.75 -18.31
CA MET A 1 16.04 -6.61 -17.73
C MET A 1 14.56 -6.85 -17.92
N TRP A 2 14.00 -7.83 -17.22
CA TRP A 2 12.55 -8.01 -17.13
C TRP A 2 12.13 -7.37 -15.81
N ALA A 3 11.27 -6.36 -15.87
CA ALA A 3 10.65 -5.78 -14.69
C ALA A 3 9.75 -6.86 -14.07
N ARG A 4 9.91 -7.14 -12.77
CA ARG A 4 9.07 -8.09 -12.03
C ARG A 4 7.66 -7.52 -11.98
N GLU A 5 6.80 -7.97 -12.89
CA GLU A 5 5.47 -7.38 -13.13
C GLU A 5 4.58 -7.45 -11.88
N HIS A 6 4.82 -8.44 -11.02
CA HIS A 6 4.10 -8.65 -9.77
C HIS A 6 4.62 -7.77 -8.63
N LEU A 7 5.93 -7.52 -8.56
CA LEU A 7 6.56 -6.85 -7.41
C LEU A 7 6.09 -5.41 -7.24
N GLY A 8 5.80 -4.71 -8.35
CA GLY A 8 5.34 -3.33 -8.33
C GLY A 8 4.07 -3.15 -7.49
N PHE A 9 3.05 -3.99 -7.74
CA PHE A 9 1.78 -3.91 -7.02
C PHE A 9 1.86 -4.41 -5.59
N VAL A 10 2.73 -5.40 -5.31
CA VAL A 10 3.00 -5.81 -3.92
C VAL A 10 3.63 -4.64 -3.16
N TYR A 11 4.67 -4.02 -3.72
CA TYR A 11 5.36 -2.89 -3.10
C TYR A 11 4.42 -1.70 -2.85
N THR A 12 3.63 -1.29 -3.85
CA THR A 12 2.71 -0.16 -3.70
C THR A 12 1.57 -0.48 -2.73
N SER A 13 1.07 -1.71 -2.68
CA SER A 13 0.07 -2.13 -1.67
C SER A 13 0.61 -1.94 -0.25
N PHE A 14 1.83 -2.39 0.01
CA PHE A 14 2.47 -2.25 1.32
C PHE A 14 2.76 -0.78 1.66
N GLN A 15 3.24 0.00 0.70
CA GLN A 15 3.48 1.43 0.89
C GLN A 15 2.19 2.18 1.24
N GLU A 16 1.11 2.00 0.47
CA GLU A 16 -0.18 2.65 0.73
C GLU A 16 -0.76 2.28 2.10
N ARG A 17 -0.56 1.04 2.55
CA ARG A 17 -0.92 0.65 3.92
C ARG A 17 -0.08 1.39 4.97
N ALA A 18 1.24 1.47 4.75
CA ALA A 18 2.15 2.12 5.67
C ALA A 18 1.84 3.62 5.80
N THR A 19 1.53 4.29 4.69
CA THR A 19 1.16 5.71 4.67
C THR A 19 -0.22 5.92 5.30
N ALA A 20 -1.21 5.07 5.01
CA ALA A 20 -2.53 5.16 5.64
C ALA A 20 -2.47 5.09 7.18
N VAL A 21 -1.65 4.18 7.72
CA VAL A 21 -1.40 4.08 9.17
C VAL A 21 -0.68 5.33 9.68
N SER A 22 0.34 5.80 8.98
CA SER A 22 1.14 6.96 9.39
C SER A 22 0.32 8.26 9.43
N HIS A 23 -0.47 8.53 8.39
CA HIS A 23 -1.37 9.68 8.35
C HIS A 23 -2.52 9.55 9.35
N GLY A 24 -3.07 8.35 9.54
CA GLY A 24 -4.09 8.09 10.56
C GLY A 24 -3.58 8.41 11.98
N ASN A 25 -2.37 7.96 12.30
CA ASN A 25 -1.70 8.27 13.58
C ASN A 25 -1.43 9.77 13.73
N THR A 26 -0.98 10.42 12.66
CA THR A 26 -0.74 11.88 12.65
C THR A 26 -2.04 12.66 12.89
N ALA A 27 -3.15 12.24 12.28
CA ALA A 27 -4.48 12.81 12.52
C ALA A 27 -4.91 12.65 13.99
N HIS A 28 -4.65 11.48 14.59
CA HIS A 28 -4.93 11.24 16.01
C HIS A 28 -4.13 12.18 16.93
N LEU A 29 -2.83 12.35 16.66
CA LEU A 29 -1.97 13.27 17.41
C LEU A 29 -2.40 14.73 17.24
N ALA A 30 -2.78 15.15 16.04
CA ALA A 30 -3.30 16.48 15.77
C ALA A 30 -4.59 16.75 16.57
N ARG A 31 -5.50 15.77 16.60
CA ARG A 31 -6.75 15.86 17.35
C ARG A 31 -6.49 16.01 18.85
N ALA A 32 -5.55 15.24 19.40
CA ALA A 32 -5.17 15.33 20.80
C ALA A 32 -4.60 16.71 21.19
N ARG A 33 -4.08 17.46 20.22
CA ARG A 33 -3.58 18.84 20.40
C ARG A 33 -4.60 19.92 20.03
N GLY A 34 -5.82 19.55 19.65
CA GLY A 34 -6.88 20.50 19.27
C GLY A 34 -6.76 21.07 17.85
N ASP A 35 -5.85 20.57 17.02
CA ASP A 35 -5.70 21.03 15.63
C ASP A 35 -6.69 20.29 14.70
N ASN A 36 -7.86 20.88 14.54
CA ASN A 36 -8.94 20.32 13.73
C ASN A 36 -8.65 20.34 12.22
N VAL A 37 -7.85 21.30 11.74
CA VAL A 37 -7.52 21.42 10.31
C VAL A 37 -6.58 20.28 9.91
N LEU A 38 -5.49 20.10 10.68
CA LEU A 38 -4.54 19.03 10.43
C LEU A 38 -5.16 17.64 10.63
N THR A 39 -6.02 17.49 11.65
CA THR A 39 -6.80 16.25 11.85
C THR A 39 -7.59 15.86 10.61
N ARG A 40 -8.35 16.82 10.04
CA ARG A 40 -9.16 16.57 8.85
C ARG A 40 -8.30 16.28 7.62
N PHE A 41 -7.21 17.02 7.45
CA PHE A 41 -6.30 16.86 6.31
C PHE A 41 -5.64 15.47 6.31
N CYS A 42 -4.96 15.12 7.40
CA CYS A 42 -4.32 13.80 7.55
C CYS A 42 -5.33 12.65 7.50
N GLY A 43 -6.52 12.82 8.10
CA GLY A 43 -7.56 11.80 8.02
C GLY A 43 -8.10 11.58 6.60
N THR A 44 -8.20 12.64 5.80
CA THR A 44 -8.62 12.54 4.39
C THR A 44 -7.58 11.81 3.55
N ILE A 45 -6.29 12.12 3.76
CA ILE A 45 -5.19 11.41 3.06
C ILE A 45 -5.19 9.94 3.44
N ALA A 46 -5.24 9.61 4.74
CA ALA A 46 -5.29 8.23 5.21
C ALA A 46 -6.47 7.43 4.62
N ALA A 47 -7.63 8.08 4.46
CA ALA A 47 -8.80 7.45 3.85
C ALA A 47 -8.58 7.15 2.34
N ASN A 48 -7.87 8.02 1.63
CA ASN A 48 -7.52 7.79 0.22
C ASN A 48 -6.50 6.66 0.09
N GLU A 49 -5.45 6.66 0.91
CA GLU A 49 -4.40 5.64 0.91
C GLU A 49 -4.98 4.25 1.21
N LYS A 50 -5.94 4.15 2.14
CA LYS A 50 -6.66 2.89 2.39
C LYS A 50 -7.45 2.39 1.16
N ARG A 51 -7.99 3.30 0.34
CA ARG A 51 -8.66 2.92 -0.92
C ARG A 51 -7.65 2.46 -1.96
N HIS A 52 -6.48 3.10 -2.03
CA HIS A 52 -5.39 2.67 -2.91
C HIS A 52 -4.84 1.30 -2.49
N GLU A 53 -4.57 1.07 -1.20
CA GLU A 53 -4.19 -0.24 -0.64
C GLU A 53 -5.20 -1.30 -1.09
N THR A 54 -6.49 -1.03 -0.92
CA THR A 54 -7.55 -1.99 -1.31
C THR A 54 -7.53 -2.28 -2.81
N ALA A 55 -7.32 -1.28 -3.66
CA ALA A 55 -7.27 -1.46 -5.10
C ALA A 55 -6.04 -2.28 -5.52
N TYR A 56 -4.85 -1.96 -5.00
CA TYR A 56 -3.63 -2.69 -5.33
C TYR A 56 -3.62 -4.10 -4.77
N ALA A 57 -4.14 -4.31 -3.55
CA ALA A 57 -4.29 -5.64 -2.97
C ALA A 57 -5.20 -6.55 -3.82
N ARG A 58 -6.26 -6.00 -4.43
CA ARG A 58 -7.10 -6.75 -5.38
C ARG A 58 -6.35 -7.14 -6.65
N ILE A 59 -5.45 -6.29 -7.15
CA ILE A 59 -4.61 -6.63 -8.30
C ILE A 59 -3.67 -7.79 -7.94
N VAL A 60 -3.02 -7.72 -6.78
CA VAL A 60 -2.15 -8.80 -6.26
C VAL A 60 -2.94 -10.11 -6.06
N GLU A 61 -4.16 -10.02 -5.53
CA GLU A 61 -5.06 -11.18 -5.41
C GLU A 61 -5.37 -11.82 -6.77
N GLN A 62 -5.65 -11.01 -7.81
CA GLN A 62 -5.87 -11.53 -9.16
C GLN A 62 -4.60 -12.13 -9.76
N GLN A 63 -3.44 -11.54 -9.51
CA GLN A 63 -2.15 -12.09 -9.93
C GLN A 63 -1.90 -13.47 -9.32
N LEU A 64 -2.07 -13.62 -8.00
CA LEU A 64 -1.93 -14.90 -7.31
C LEU A 64 -2.94 -15.95 -7.79
N ARG A 65 -4.13 -15.52 -8.24
CA ARG A 65 -5.15 -16.43 -8.80
C ARG A 65 -4.80 -16.92 -10.21
N LEU A 66 -4.20 -16.07 -11.04
CA LEU A 66 -3.93 -16.36 -12.45
C LEU A 66 -2.55 -17.00 -12.67
N ASP A 67 -1.55 -16.57 -11.90
CA ASP A 67 -0.17 -17.06 -11.98
C ASP A 67 0.45 -17.13 -10.57
N PRO A 68 0.04 -18.12 -9.75
CA PRO A 68 0.53 -18.26 -8.38
C PRO A 68 2.04 -18.47 -8.31
N ASP A 69 2.59 -19.32 -9.18
CA ASP A 69 4.01 -19.67 -9.15
C ASP A 69 4.88 -18.48 -9.59
N GLY A 70 4.49 -17.79 -10.67
CA GLY A 70 5.18 -16.59 -11.13
C GLY A 70 5.11 -15.45 -10.11
N ALA A 71 3.94 -15.21 -9.51
CA ALA A 71 3.78 -14.17 -8.48
C ALA A 71 4.62 -14.44 -7.21
N ILE A 72 4.70 -15.71 -6.78
CA ILE A 72 5.52 -16.11 -5.63
C ILE A 72 7.02 -16.05 -5.99
N TYR A 73 7.42 -16.50 -7.17
CA TYR A 73 8.79 -16.39 -7.66
C TYR A 73 9.24 -14.91 -7.75
N ASP A 74 8.38 -14.05 -8.32
CA ASP A 74 8.56 -12.60 -8.41
C ASP A 74 8.43 -11.86 -7.07
N PHE A 75 8.13 -12.56 -5.99
CA PHE A 75 8.28 -12.03 -4.65
C PHE A 75 9.61 -12.46 -4.02
N PHE A 76 9.91 -13.76 -4.01
CA PHE A 76 11.01 -14.31 -3.21
C PHE A 76 12.36 -14.37 -3.90
N MET A 77 12.42 -14.44 -5.23
CA MET A 77 13.69 -14.69 -5.91
C MET A 77 14.42 -13.40 -6.31
N PRO A 78 15.73 -13.29 -6.09
CA PRO A 78 16.49 -12.16 -6.61
C PRO A 78 16.45 -12.15 -8.15
N PRO A 79 16.73 -11.00 -8.80
CA PRO A 79 16.86 -10.97 -10.26
C PRO A 79 17.87 -12.02 -10.69
N ALA A 80 17.54 -12.82 -11.71
CA ALA A 80 18.52 -13.67 -12.36
C ALA A 80 19.59 -12.76 -12.99
N ASP A 81 20.84 -13.05 -12.65
CA ASP A 81 22.06 -12.45 -13.15
C ASP A 81 22.25 -12.64 -14.67
#